data_AF-A0A945WZP0-F1
#
_entry.id   AF-A0A945WZP0-F1
#
_cell.length_a   1.000
_cell.length_b   1.000
_cell.length_c   1.000
_cell.angle_alpha   90.00
_cell.angle_beta   90.00
_cell.angle_gamma   90.00
#
_symmetry.space_group_name_H-M   'P 1'
#
loop_
_entity.id
_entity.type
_entity.pdbx_description
1 polymer ?
#
loop_
_entity_poly.entity_id
_entity_poly.type
_entity_poly.pdbx_seq_one_letter_code
_entity_poly.pdbx_strand_id
1 'polypeptide(L)'
;MQTLGIYGADKALHAVAVNFACHPDLSGGGRAEAIDSDWPGEMVAHLMAIRGENTACMMLQGTAGDINHTDHRATTPRWLPGGKSAVARGVAGAALFAMETATPLVDATVACRKRELEIPYYVRDKTIFALADELRAKGDAATYFEKNLIERIEKWPNDGKSDRVSVSCMRIGELAIVGPAR
;
A
#
# COMPACT_ATOMS: atom_id res chain seq x y z
N MET A 1 -10.74 -1.07 -4.61
CA MET A 1 -9.81 -2.02 -5.26
C MET A 1 -10.09 -2.02 -6.74
N GLN A 2 -9.08 -2.21 -7.58
CA GLN A 2 -9.24 -2.43 -9.02
C GLN A 2 -8.56 -3.76 -9.39
N THR A 3 -9.16 -4.52 -10.30
CA THR A 3 -8.59 -5.77 -10.82
C THR A 3 -8.65 -5.74 -12.34
N LEU A 4 -7.52 -6.03 -12.98
CA LEU A 4 -7.38 -6.12 -14.43
C LEU A 4 -6.99 -7.55 -14.80
N GLY A 5 -7.90 -8.28 -15.45
CA GLY A 5 -7.60 -9.56 -16.08
C GLY A 5 -7.19 -9.37 -17.54
N ILE A 6 -6.13 -10.06 -17.96
CA ILE A 6 -5.61 -10.05 -19.33
C ILE A 6 -5.87 -11.44 -19.91
N TYR A 7 -6.72 -11.49 -20.92
CA TYR A 7 -7.16 -12.73 -21.56
C TYR A 7 -6.59 -12.85 -22.98
N GLY A 8 -6.18 -14.06 -23.34
CA GLY A 8 -5.80 -14.40 -24.70
C GLY A 8 -6.98 -14.46 -25.66
N ALA A 9 -6.70 -14.60 -26.96
CA ALA A 9 -7.73 -14.82 -27.97
C ALA A 9 -8.51 -16.14 -27.75
N ASP A 10 -7.88 -17.10 -27.08
CA ASP A 10 -8.48 -18.36 -26.62
C ASP A 10 -9.37 -18.21 -25.37
N LYS A 11 -9.50 -16.98 -24.85
CA LYS A 11 -10.18 -16.63 -23.60
C LYS A 11 -9.52 -17.22 -22.35
N ALA A 12 -8.29 -17.73 -22.45
CA ALA A 12 -7.52 -18.12 -21.29
C ALA A 12 -7.00 -16.87 -20.57
N LEU A 13 -6.99 -16.92 -19.24
CA LEU A 13 -6.41 -15.86 -18.42
C LEU A 13 -4.87 -16.00 -18.44
N HIS A 14 -4.17 -14.96 -18.90
CA HIS A 14 -2.71 -14.94 -18.95
C HIS A 14 -2.10 -14.14 -17.79
N ALA A 15 -2.76 -13.07 -17.37
CA ALA A 15 -2.26 -12.23 -16.29
C ALA A 15 -3.37 -11.53 -15.51
N VAL A 16 -3.08 -11.22 -14.25
CA VAL A 16 -3.94 -10.45 -13.36
C VAL A 16 -3.11 -9.36 -12.67
N ALA A 17 -3.59 -8.13 -12.70
CA ALA A 17 -3.09 -7.05 -11.86
C ALA A 17 -4.16 -6.63 -10.86
N VAL A 18 -3.79 -6.57 -9.57
CA VAL A 18 -4.67 -6.13 -8.47
C VAL A 18 -4.10 -4.85 -7.87
N ASN A 19 -4.83 -3.75 -7.97
CA ASN A 19 -4.50 -2.49 -7.32
C ASN A 19 -5.33 -2.30 -6.05
N PHE A 20 -4.66 -2.33 -4.90
CA PHE A 20 -5.29 -2.19 -3.59
C PHE A 20 -4.41 -1.34 -2.67
N ALA A 21 -5.02 -0.41 -1.93
CA ALA A 21 -4.31 0.48 -1.04
C ALA A 21 -4.37 -0.07 0.40
N CYS A 22 -3.26 -0.60 0.89
CA CYS A 22 -3.04 -0.98 2.29
C CYS A 22 -1.54 -1.19 2.52
N HIS A 23 -1.00 -0.74 3.65
CA HIS A 23 0.41 -1.01 3.96
C HIS A 23 0.72 -2.52 4.03
N PRO A 24 1.84 -2.99 3.45
CA PRO A 24 2.39 -4.32 3.68
C PRO A 24 3.34 -4.27 4.88
N ASP A 25 2.76 -4.24 6.09
CA ASP A 25 3.49 -4.09 7.35
C ASP A 25 3.07 -5.11 8.41
N LEU A 26 2.58 -6.29 8.00
CA LEU A 26 2.22 -7.39 8.90
C LEU A 26 3.39 -8.34 9.17
N SER A 27 4.36 -8.40 8.27
CA SER A 27 5.52 -9.27 8.39
C SER A 27 6.61 -8.63 9.23
N GLY A 28 6.68 -9.06 10.49
CA GLY A 28 7.85 -8.92 11.36
C GLY A 28 8.20 -7.52 11.87
N GLY A 29 7.75 -6.43 11.24
CA GLY A 29 8.16 -5.07 11.61
C GLY A 29 9.68 -4.98 11.79
N GLY A 30 10.15 -4.35 12.88
CA GLY A 30 11.57 -4.27 13.24
C GLY A 30 12.21 -5.58 13.75
N ARG A 31 11.51 -6.70 13.67
CA ARG A 31 11.93 -8.04 14.15
C ARG A 31 11.76 -9.11 13.08
N ALA A 32 11.69 -8.74 11.80
CA ALA A 32 11.63 -9.71 10.72
C ALA A 32 12.87 -10.63 10.75
N GLU A 33 12.63 -11.94 10.80
CA GLU A 33 13.68 -12.97 10.80
C GLU A 33 13.89 -13.60 9.41
N ALA A 34 13.05 -13.25 8.45
CA ALA A 34 13.10 -13.72 7.07
C ALA A 34 12.72 -12.60 6.09
N ILE A 35 13.15 -12.76 4.85
CA ILE A 35 12.66 -11.95 3.73
C ILE A 35 11.34 -12.58 3.26
N ASP A 36 10.26 -11.81 3.30
CA ASP A 36 8.98 -12.23 2.75
C ASP A 36 8.23 -11.06 2.11
N SER A 37 7.27 -11.39 1.25
CA SER A 37 6.50 -10.44 0.44
C SER A 37 5.20 -9.98 1.11
N ASP A 38 5.06 -10.21 2.42
CA ASP A 38 3.90 -9.85 3.25
C ASP A 38 2.57 -10.36 2.64
N TRP A 39 1.43 -9.79 3.07
CA TRP A 39 0.10 -10.16 2.60
C TRP A 39 -0.05 -10.02 1.08
N PRO A 40 0.63 -9.10 0.36
CA PRO A 40 0.60 -9.09 -1.10
C PRO A 40 1.11 -10.38 -1.72
N GLY A 41 2.18 -10.96 -1.15
CA GLY A 41 2.73 -12.24 -1.60
C GLY A 41 1.79 -13.41 -1.42
N GLU A 42 1.18 -13.52 -0.24
CA GLU A 42 0.19 -14.57 0.03
C GLU A 42 -1.09 -14.39 -0.82
N MET A 43 -1.49 -13.15 -1.08
CA MET A 43 -2.62 -12.84 -1.96
C MET A 43 -2.36 -13.32 -3.40
N VAL A 44 -1.16 -13.04 -3.92
CA VAL A 44 -0.71 -13.54 -5.23
C VAL A 44 -0.72 -15.07 -5.26
N ALA A 45 -0.19 -15.72 -4.23
CA ALA A 45 -0.18 -17.19 -4.14
C ALA A 45 -1.61 -17.77 -4.14
N HIS A 46 -2.56 -17.15 -3.43
CA HIS A 46 -3.96 -17.56 -3.44
C HIS A 46 -4.60 -17.42 -4.83
N LEU A 47 -4.36 -16.32 -5.54
CA LEU A 47 -4.89 -16.13 -6.89
C LEU A 47 -4.31 -17.14 -7.89
N MET A 48 -3.00 -17.39 -7.83
CA MET A 48 -2.33 -18.37 -8.69
C MET A 48 -2.79 -19.80 -8.40
N ALA A 49 -3.03 -20.16 -7.14
CA ALA A 49 -3.58 -21.46 -6.77
C ALA A 49 -4.98 -21.72 -7.36
N ILE A 50 -5.76 -20.65 -7.59
CA ILE A 50 -7.13 -20.75 -8.14
C ILE A 50 -7.13 -20.67 -9.67
N ARG A 51 -6.28 -19.82 -10.27
CA ARG A 51 -6.26 -19.56 -11.72
C ARG A 51 -5.22 -20.37 -12.50
N GLY A 52 -4.36 -21.10 -11.79
CA GLY A 52 -3.28 -21.88 -12.37
C GLY A 52 -1.96 -21.13 -12.35
N GLU A 53 -0.89 -21.88 -12.11
CA GLU A 53 0.48 -21.38 -11.90
C GLU A 53 1.07 -20.65 -13.12
N ASN A 54 0.51 -20.88 -14.31
CA ASN A 54 0.92 -20.19 -15.55
C ASN A 54 0.35 -18.78 -15.68
N THR A 55 -0.51 -18.32 -14.76
CA THR A 55 -1.06 -16.96 -14.76
C THR A 55 -0.12 -16.01 -14.04
N ALA A 56 0.40 -15.00 -14.74
CA ALA A 56 1.19 -13.95 -14.10
C ALA A 56 0.29 -13.09 -13.20
N CYS A 57 0.59 -13.03 -11.90
CA CYS A 57 -0.22 -12.25 -10.96
C CYS A 57 0.64 -11.19 -10.26
N MET A 58 0.18 -9.94 -10.28
CA MET A 58 0.88 -8.81 -9.69
C MET A 58 -0.05 -8.01 -8.77
N MET A 59 0.44 -7.70 -7.58
CA MET A 59 -0.14 -6.68 -6.71
C MET A 59 0.50 -5.33 -7.02
N LEU A 60 -0.33 -4.31 -7.20
CA LEU A 60 0.07 -2.92 -7.29
C LEU A 60 -0.37 -2.20 -6.02
N GLN A 61 0.57 -1.52 -5.40
CA GLN A 61 0.29 -0.73 -4.22
C GLN A 61 -0.45 0.53 -4.64
N GLY A 62 -1.69 0.66 -4.16
CA GLY A 62 -2.47 1.88 -4.31
C GLY A 62 -1.91 3.01 -3.44
N THR A 63 -2.66 4.11 -3.32
CA THR A 63 -2.28 5.24 -2.46
C THR A 63 -2.49 4.92 -0.98
N ALA A 64 -1.63 4.07 -0.41
CA ALA A 64 -1.78 3.51 0.93
C ALA A 64 -1.17 4.35 2.07
N GLY A 65 -0.75 5.59 1.81
CA GLY A 65 0.10 6.39 2.72
C GLY A 65 -0.42 6.52 4.16
N ASP A 66 -1.74 6.51 4.35
CA ASP A 66 -2.44 6.58 5.63
C ASP A 66 -3.37 5.39 5.88
N ILE A 67 -3.28 4.33 5.05
CA ILE A 67 -4.12 3.14 5.14
C ILE A 67 -3.30 1.97 5.69
N ASN A 68 -3.80 1.39 6.78
CA ASN A 68 -3.22 0.24 7.47
C ASN A 68 -4.23 -0.92 7.55
N HIS A 69 -3.74 -2.14 7.73
CA HIS A 69 -4.55 -3.35 7.91
C HIS A 69 -5.30 -3.38 9.27
N THR A 70 -4.93 -2.51 10.20
CA THR A 70 -5.54 -2.39 11.53
C THR A 70 -6.83 -1.55 11.49
N ASP A 71 -7.91 -2.07 12.08
CA ASP A 71 -9.13 -1.29 12.26
C ASP A 71 -9.07 -0.48 13.57
N HIS A 72 -8.85 0.83 13.45
CA HIS A 72 -8.80 1.74 14.60
C HIS A 72 -10.17 1.92 15.30
N ARG A 73 -11.25 1.42 14.72
CA ARG A 73 -12.61 1.46 15.27
C ARG A 73 -12.99 0.15 15.97
N ALA A 74 -12.23 -0.93 15.78
CA ALA A 74 -12.49 -2.22 16.41
C ALA A 74 -12.14 -2.21 17.91
N THR A 75 -12.87 -3.01 18.69
CA THR A 75 -12.51 -3.32 20.08
C THR A 75 -11.18 -4.06 20.11
N THR A 76 -10.31 -3.72 21.06
CA THR A 76 -9.03 -4.42 21.24
C THR A 76 -9.25 -5.93 21.42
N PRO A 77 -8.54 -6.79 20.66
CA PRO A 77 -7.45 -6.46 19.73
C PRO A 77 -7.90 -5.84 18.41
N ARG A 78 -7.20 -4.78 17.99
CA ARG A 78 -7.48 -4.04 16.74
C ARG A 78 -6.98 -4.75 15.47
N TRP A 79 -6.27 -5.87 15.63
CA TRP A 79 -5.74 -6.67 14.53
C TRP A 79 -6.77 -7.72 14.09
N LEU A 80 -6.81 -8.00 12.78
CA LEU A 80 -7.68 -9.04 12.23
C LEU A 80 -7.27 -10.42 12.79
N PRO A 81 -8.21 -11.21 13.34
CA PRO A 81 -7.95 -12.61 13.64
C PRO A 81 -7.46 -13.34 12.37
N GLY A 82 -6.26 -13.92 12.43
CA GLY A 82 -5.62 -14.56 11.27
C GLY A 82 -4.55 -13.72 10.55
N GLY A 83 -4.24 -12.52 11.05
CA GLY A 83 -3.07 -11.74 10.66
C GLY A 83 -2.92 -11.52 9.15
N LYS A 84 -1.69 -11.68 8.66
CA LYS A 84 -1.32 -11.50 7.24
C LYS A 84 -2.22 -12.30 6.30
N SER A 85 -2.48 -13.56 6.62
CA SER A 85 -3.26 -14.46 5.77
C SER A 85 -4.74 -14.09 5.70
N ALA A 86 -5.30 -13.45 6.74
CA ALA A 86 -6.68 -12.96 6.69
C ALA A 86 -6.83 -11.82 5.68
N VAL A 87 -5.89 -10.86 5.69
CA VAL A 87 -5.85 -9.77 4.70
C VAL A 87 -5.64 -10.33 3.29
N ALA A 88 -4.67 -11.24 3.13
CA ALA A 88 -4.37 -11.86 1.84
C ALA A 88 -5.59 -12.56 1.23
N ARG A 89 -6.29 -13.40 2.01
CA ARG A 89 -7.52 -14.08 1.56
C ARG A 89 -8.64 -13.10 1.24
N GLY A 90 -8.84 -12.09 2.07
CA GLY A 90 -9.88 -11.07 1.86
C GLY A 90 -9.68 -10.32 0.54
N VAL A 91 -8.46 -9.85 0.29
CA VAL A 91 -8.10 -9.15 -0.94
C VAL A 91 -8.16 -10.08 -2.15
N ALA A 92 -7.65 -11.32 -2.05
CA ALA A 92 -7.73 -12.31 -3.13
C ALA A 92 -9.19 -12.63 -3.50
N GLY A 93 -10.04 -12.88 -2.51
CA GLY A 93 -11.46 -13.17 -2.71
C GLY A 93 -12.19 -12.01 -3.38
N ALA A 94 -11.95 -10.78 -2.90
CA ALA A 94 -12.53 -9.60 -3.53
C ALA A 94 -12.01 -9.40 -4.96
N ALA A 95 -10.74 -9.70 -5.25
CA ALA A 95 -10.16 -9.55 -6.58
C ALA A 95 -10.73 -10.58 -7.55
N LEU A 96 -10.94 -11.82 -7.10
CA LEU A 96 -11.64 -12.85 -7.86
C LEU A 96 -13.06 -12.42 -8.17
N PHE A 97 -13.80 -11.92 -7.18
CA PHE A 97 -15.15 -11.42 -7.38
C PHE A 97 -15.19 -10.28 -8.41
N ALA A 98 -14.28 -9.30 -8.28
CA ALA A 98 -14.17 -8.20 -9.22
C ALA A 98 -13.87 -8.67 -10.65
N MET A 99 -12.99 -9.66 -10.80
CA MET A 99 -12.65 -10.22 -12.11
C MET A 99 -13.80 -11.02 -12.74
N GLU A 100 -14.52 -11.82 -11.95
CA GLU A 100 -15.66 -12.64 -12.43
C GLU A 100 -16.88 -11.80 -12.79
N THR A 101 -16.99 -10.60 -12.22
CA THR A 101 -18.10 -9.67 -12.48
C THR A 101 -17.72 -8.56 -13.46
N ALA A 102 -16.45 -8.50 -13.90
CA ALA A 102 -15.97 -7.47 -14.80
C ALA A 102 -16.51 -7.67 -16.23
N THR A 103 -16.72 -6.56 -16.91
CA THR A 103 -16.95 -6.53 -18.37
C THR A 103 -15.65 -6.15 -19.08
N PRO A 104 -15.39 -6.68 -20.30
CA PRO A 104 -14.22 -6.28 -21.08
C PRO A 104 -14.15 -4.77 -21.30
N LEU A 105 -12.94 -4.22 -21.28
CA LEU A 105 -12.72 -2.82 -21.66
C LEU A 105 -13.03 -2.64 -23.16
N VAL A 106 -13.81 -1.61 -23.47
CA VAL A 106 -14.12 -1.24 -24.87
C VAL A 106 -12.95 -0.53 -25.55
N ASP A 107 -12.05 0.05 -24.77
CA ASP A 107 -10.82 0.73 -25.20
C ASP A 107 -9.66 0.21 -24.35
N ALA A 108 -8.62 -0.31 -25.00
CA ALA A 108 -7.39 -0.78 -24.36
C ALA A 108 -6.20 0.15 -24.64
N THR A 109 -6.45 1.38 -25.10
CA THR A 109 -5.41 2.36 -25.38
C THR A 109 -4.59 2.62 -24.11
N VAL A 110 -3.29 2.37 -24.20
CA VAL A 110 -2.34 2.63 -23.12
C VAL A 110 -1.81 4.04 -23.26
N ALA A 111 -1.91 4.81 -22.17
CA ALA A 111 -1.27 6.11 -22.05
C ALA A 111 -0.46 6.16 -20.77
N CYS A 112 0.74 6.71 -20.83
CA CYS A 112 1.60 6.90 -19.66
C CYS A 112 2.05 8.36 -19.58
N ARG A 113 2.26 8.82 -18.35
CA ARG A 113 2.91 10.11 -18.10
C ARG A 113 3.86 9.97 -16.94
N LYS A 114 5.06 10.52 -17.11
CA LYS A 114 6.04 10.70 -16.05
C LYS A 114 6.29 12.18 -15.86
N ARG A 115 6.38 12.62 -14.62
CA ARG A 115 6.75 14.00 -14.28
C ARG A 115 7.61 14.01 -13.02
N GLU A 116 8.66 14.82 -13.04
CA GLU A 116 9.39 15.18 -11.83
C GLU A 116 8.64 16.33 -11.14
N LEU A 117 8.30 16.12 -9.88
CA LEU A 117 7.63 17.12 -9.03
C LEU A 117 8.59 17.55 -7.94
N GLU A 118 8.71 18.86 -7.76
CA GLU A 118 9.31 19.41 -6.55
C GLU A 118 8.25 19.40 -5.44
N ILE A 119 8.50 18.62 -4.39
CA ILE A 119 7.59 18.46 -3.26
C ILE A 119 8.28 19.05 -2.02
N PRO A 120 7.69 20.07 -1.37
CA PRO A 120 8.26 20.61 -0.15
C PRO A 120 8.19 19.58 0.97
N TYR A 121 9.25 19.50 1.76
CA TYR A 121 9.22 18.76 3.00
C TYR A 121 8.27 19.43 4.01
N TYR A 122 7.77 18.64 4.97
CA TYR A 122 7.06 19.20 6.11
C TYR A 122 7.96 20.21 6.84
N VAL A 123 7.43 21.40 7.09
CA VAL A 123 8.09 22.46 7.85
C VAL A 123 7.56 22.42 9.28
N ARG A 124 8.45 22.18 10.24
CA ARG A 124 8.09 22.20 11.65
C ARG A 124 7.63 23.60 12.05
N ASP A 125 6.53 23.67 12.77
CA ASP A 125 5.96 24.90 13.30
C ASP A 125 5.85 24.86 14.84
N LYS A 126 5.29 25.91 15.44
CA LYS A 126 5.10 25.95 16.90
C LYS A 126 4.19 24.81 17.42
N THR A 127 3.27 24.34 16.59
CA THR A 127 2.32 23.28 16.94
C THR A 127 3.05 21.95 17.15
N ILE A 128 3.95 21.57 16.24
CA ILE A 128 4.69 20.31 16.37
C ILE A 128 5.69 20.33 17.54
N PHE A 129 6.27 21.51 17.85
CA PHE A 129 7.13 21.65 19.03
C PHE A 129 6.35 21.58 20.34
N ALA A 130 5.17 22.19 20.42
CA ALA A 130 4.29 22.07 21.57
C ALA A 130 3.88 20.60 21.81
N LEU A 131 3.54 19.87 20.74
CA LEU A 131 3.28 18.42 20.84
C LEU A 131 4.51 17.65 21.36
N ALA A 132 5.71 17.97 20.88
CA ALA A 132 6.93 17.33 21.39
C ALA A 132 7.14 17.59 22.88
N ASP A 133 6.89 18.82 23.35
CA ASP A 133 6.96 19.18 24.77
C ASP A 133 5.95 18.40 25.62
N GLU A 134 4.69 18.31 25.16
CA GLU A 134 3.64 17.52 25.80
C GLU A 134 4.00 16.04 25.91
N LEU A 135 4.56 15.47 24.83
CA LEU A 135 4.99 14.07 24.83
C LEU A 135 6.23 13.85 25.72
N ARG A 136 7.17 14.80 25.78
CA ARG A 136 8.33 14.72 26.69
C ARG A 136 7.91 14.78 28.16
N ALA A 137 6.89 15.56 28.49
CA ALA A 137 6.37 15.66 29.85
C ALA A 137 5.85 14.32 30.40
N LYS A 138 5.53 13.35 29.53
CA LYS A 138 5.16 11.98 29.94
C LYS A 138 6.36 11.17 30.47
N GLY A 139 7.59 11.57 30.18
CA GLY A 139 8.81 10.87 30.62
C GLY A 139 8.80 9.39 30.26
N ASP A 140 9.04 8.53 31.24
CA ASP A 140 9.06 7.07 31.03
C ASP A 140 7.72 6.47 30.63
N ALA A 141 6.60 7.16 30.92
CA ALA A 141 5.27 6.73 30.51
C ALA A 141 5.00 6.94 29.01
N ALA A 142 5.86 7.67 28.29
CA ALA A 142 5.74 7.80 26.84
C ALA A 142 5.96 6.44 26.15
N THR A 143 5.07 6.12 25.23
CA THR A 143 5.14 4.92 24.38
C THR A 143 6.36 4.98 23.45
N TYR A 144 6.73 3.83 22.89
CA TYR A 144 7.78 3.73 21.88
C TYR A 144 7.54 4.69 20.69
N PHE A 145 6.31 4.77 20.18
CA PHE A 145 5.97 5.63 19.06
C PHE A 145 6.08 7.12 19.40
N GLU A 146 5.69 7.52 20.61
CA GLU A 146 5.81 8.91 21.06
C GLU A 146 7.28 9.31 21.22
N LYS A 147 8.11 8.43 21.80
CA LYS A 147 9.57 8.65 21.90
C LYS A 147 10.21 8.79 20.52
N ASN A 148 9.87 7.92 19.57
CA ASN A 148 10.35 8.00 18.19
C ASN A 148 9.83 9.26 17.46
N LEU A 149 8.60 9.72 17.74
CA LEU A 149 8.09 10.97 17.18
C LEU A 149 8.86 12.18 17.69
N ILE A 150 9.13 12.27 19.00
CA ILE A 150 9.97 13.34 19.59
C ILE A 150 11.33 13.38 18.89
N GLU A 151 12.00 12.23 18.78
CA GLU A 151 13.31 12.14 18.14
C GLU A 151 13.27 12.59 16.68
N ARG A 152 12.24 12.21 15.93
CA ARG A 152 12.05 12.63 14.53
C ARG A 152 11.80 14.12 14.41
N ILE A 153 11.03 14.71 15.33
CA ILE A 153 10.81 16.15 15.37
C ILE A 153 12.14 16.86 15.65
N GLU A 154 12.96 16.39 16.59
CA GLU A 154 14.23 17.03 16.96
C GLU A 154 15.28 16.94 15.86
N LYS A 155 15.45 15.75 15.28
CA LYS A 155 16.47 15.46 14.28
C LYS A 155 16.06 15.82 12.85
N TRP A 156 14.85 16.38 12.64
CA TRP A 156 14.35 16.72 11.32
C TRP A 156 15.27 17.74 10.61
N PRO A 157 15.91 17.38 9.48
CA PRO A 157 16.89 18.25 8.84
C PRO A 157 16.30 19.06 7.67
N ASN A 158 14.99 18.99 7.43
CA ASN A 158 14.39 19.36 6.14
C ASN A 158 13.47 20.59 6.17
N ASP A 159 13.48 21.38 7.24
CA ASP A 159 12.74 22.65 7.24
C ASP A 159 13.20 23.55 6.09
N GLY A 160 12.23 24.07 5.33
CA GLY A 160 12.48 24.93 4.18
C GLY A 160 13.11 24.23 2.96
N LYS A 161 13.24 22.90 2.98
CA LYS A 161 13.78 22.12 1.86
C LYS A 161 12.65 21.51 1.02
N SER A 162 12.99 21.16 -0.21
CA SER A 162 12.16 20.37 -1.12
C SER A 162 12.92 19.13 -1.58
N ASP A 163 12.18 18.11 -1.99
CA ASP A 163 12.70 16.96 -2.72
C ASP A 163 12.17 16.94 -4.15
N ARG A 164 12.88 16.28 -5.06
CA ARG A 164 12.44 16.02 -6.42
C ARG A 164 12.02 14.57 -6.55
N VAL A 165 10.72 14.35 -6.69
CA VAL A 165 10.14 13.02 -6.74
C VAL A 165 9.60 12.76 -8.14
N SER A 166 9.95 11.60 -8.68
CA SER A 166 9.36 11.11 -9.93
C SER A 166 7.97 10.54 -9.67
N VAL A 167 6.97 11.03 -10.39
CA VAL A 167 5.61 10.47 -10.36
C VAL A 167 5.26 9.94 -11.75
N SER A 168 4.82 8.70 -11.77
CA SER A 168 4.39 8.00 -12.99
C SER A 168 2.93 7.58 -12.85
N CYS A 169 2.15 7.77 -13.90
CA CYS A 169 0.82 7.21 -14.01
C CYS A 169 0.66 6.48 -15.33
N MET A 170 -0.18 5.45 -15.32
CA MET A 170 -0.57 4.69 -16.50
C MET A 170 -2.09 4.62 -16.55
N ARG A 171 -2.64 4.72 -17.76
CA ARG A 171 -4.05 4.52 -18.06
C ARG A 171 -4.17 3.45 -19.13
N ILE A 172 -5.18 2.59 -19.01
CA ILE A 172 -5.60 1.61 -20.02
C ILE A 172 -7.10 1.82 -20.23
N GLY A 173 -7.51 2.44 -21.34
CA GLY A 173 -8.91 2.85 -21.52
C GLY A 173 -9.36 3.77 -20.38
N GLU A 174 -10.46 3.47 -19.71
CA GLU A 174 -10.93 4.26 -18.55
C GLU A 174 -10.26 3.86 -17.22
N LEU A 175 -9.48 2.78 -17.20
CA LEU A 175 -8.78 2.31 -16.01
C LEU A 175 -7.52 3.17 -15.78
N ALA A 176 -7.48 3.89 -14.66
CA ALA A 176 -6.28 4.58 -14.18
C ALA A 176 -5.57 3.75 -13.10
N ILE A 177 -4.26 3.56 -13.30
CA ILE A 177 -3.35 2.93 -12.35
C ILE A 177 -2.30 3.98 -11.97
N VAL A 178 -2.25 4.31 -10.68
CA VAL A 178 -1.32 5.31 -10.13
C VAL A 178 -0.46 4.64 -9.08
N GLY A 179 0.86 4.76 -9.23
CA GLY A 179 1.82 4.27 -8.26
C GLY A 179 2.99 5.27 -8.13
N PRO A 180 3.51 5.50 -6.92
CA PRO A 180 4.72 6.29 -6.75
C PRO A 180 5.92 5.53 -7.36
N ALA A 181 6.74 6.21 -8.16
CA ALA A 181 7.99 5.67 -8.68
C ALA A 181 9.14 6.40 -8.01
N ARG A 182 9.74 5.82 -6.97
CA ARG A 182 11.01 6.32 -6.42
C ARG A 182 12.17 5.77 -7.23
#